data_AF-A0A059F3Z3-F1
#
_entry.id   AF-A0A059F3Z3-F1
#
_cell.length_a   1.000
_cell.length_b   1.000
_cell.length_c   1.000
_cell.angle_alpha   90.00
_cell.angle_beta   90.00
_cell.angle_gamma   90.00
#
_symmetry.space_group_name_H-M   'P 1'
#
loop_
_entity.id
_entity.type
_entity.pdbx_description
1 polymer ?
#
loop_
_entity_poly.entity_id
_entity_poly.type
_entity_poly.pdbx_seq_one_letter_code
_entity_poly.pdbx_strand_id
1 'polypeptide(L)' 'VKGPELRISNLTDGVEIKEGDEIILSNKSLKFDKCFVIPLNNLLEIPLEKEIFVDDGCLKLKVTGKENDYVVTKAL' A
#
# COMPACT_ATOMS: atom_id res chain seq x y z
N VAL A 1 -11.17 -21.98 -10.41
CA VAL A 1 -10.18 -20.96 -10.81
C VAL A 1 -10.08 -19.92 -9.70
N LYS A 2 -8.87 -19.46 -9.34
CA LYS A 2 -8.64 -18.61 -8.15
C LYS A 2 -9.09 -17.15 -8.28
N GLY A 3 -9.34 -16.66 -9.49
CA GLY A 3 -9.72 -15.26 -9.71
C GLY A 3 -8.52 -14.30 -9.62
N PRO A 4 -8.75 -12.98 -9.77
CA PRO A 4 -7.71 -11.97 -9.67
C PRO A 4 -7.29 -11.75 -8.21
N GLU A 5 -5.98 -11.72 -7.97
CA GLU A 5 -5.37 -11.48 -6.66
C GLU A 5 -4.36 -10.33 -6.76
N LEU A 6 -4.31 -9.46 -5.75
CA LEU A 6 -3.27 -8.45 -5.58
C LEU A 6 -2.40 -8.86 -4.39
N ARG A 7 -1.07 -8.83 -4.59
CA ARG A 7 -0.10 -9.23 -3.57
C ARG A 7 0.97 -8.16 -3.43
N ILE A 8 1.41 -7.91 -2.19
CA ILE A 8 2.57 -7.06 -1.92
C ILE A 8 3.82 -7.84 -2.35
N SER A 9 4.73 -7.16 -3.04
CA SER A 9 5.97 -7.77 -3.52
C SER A 9 7.07 -7.67 -2.46
N ASN A 10 7.83 -8.76 -2.28
CA ASN A 10 9.05 -8.90 -1.47
C ASN A 10 9.30 -7.79 -0.43
N LEU A 11 8.77 -7.98 0.77
CA LEU A 11 9.26 -7.28 1.96
C LEU A 11 10.58 -7.96 2.36
N THR A 12 11.71 -7.31 2.08
CA THR A 12 13.04 -7.93 2.25
C THR A 12 13.42 -8.20 3.70
N ASP A 13 12.84 -7.44 4.63
CA ASP A 13 12.91 -7.66 6.06
C ASP A 13 11.51 -7.37 6.61
N GLY A 14 11.00 -8.20 7.54
CA GLY A 14 9.66 -8.00 8.10
C GLY A 14 9.45 -6.54 8.52
N VAL A 15 8.42 -5.89 7.95
CA VAL A 15 8.14 -4.48 8.24
C VAL A 15 7.22 -4.40 9.44
N GLU A 16 7.71 -3.82 10.54
CA GLU A 16 6.86 -3.48 11.68
C GLU A 16 6.06 -2.21 11.37
N ILE A 17 4.74 -2.32 11.44
CA ILE A 17 3.81 -1.21 11.23
C ILE A 17 3.07 -0.96 12.54
N LYS A 18 2.97 0.32 12.89
CA LYS A 18 2.24 0.84 14.03
C LYS A 18 1.13 1.76 13.54
N GLU A 19 0.09 1.87 14.35
CA GLU A 19 -0.98 2.83 14.11
C GLU A 19 -0.40 4.24 13.90
N GLY A 20 -0.86 4.90 12.84
CA GLY A 20 -0.45 6.24 12.49
C GLY A 20 0.77 6.34 11.58
N ASP A 21 1.46 5.23 11.30
CA ASP A 21 2.58 5.20 10.35
C ASP A 21 2.14 5.60 8.94
N GLU A 22 3.02 6.32 8.24
CA GLU A 22 2.87 6.56 6.80
C GLU A 22 3.47 5.40 6.01
N ILE A 23 2.71 4.91 5.03
CA ILE A 23 3.09 3.80 4.16
C ILE A 23 2.85 4.20 2.72
N ILE A 24 3.89 4.02 1.90
CA ILE A 24 3.87 4.33 0.48
C ILE A 24 3.44 3.08 -0.29
N LEU A 25 2.41 3.21 -1.12
CA LEU A 25 2.04 2.18 -2.09
C LEU A 25 2.53 2.62 -3.47
N SER A 26 3.30 1.78 -4.16
CA SER A 26 3.77 2.07 -5.52
C SER A 26 3.74 0.82 -6.41
N ASN A 27 3.78 1.02 -7.73
CA ASN A 27 3.92 -0.06 -8.71
C ASN A 27 5.38 -0.48 -8.94
N LYS A 28 6.35 0.26 -8.38
CA LYS A 28 7.79 0.04 -8.53
C LYS A 28 8.49 0.22 -7.19
N SER A 29 9.71 -0.29 -7.08
CA SER A 29 10.54 -0.08 -5.89
C SER A 29 10.96 1.39 -5.79
N LEU A 30 10.66 2.02 -4.65
CA LEU A 30 11.03 3.39 -4.31
C LEU A 30 11.85 3.39 -3.02
N LYS A 31 12.72 4.40 -2.84
CA LYS A 31 13.57 4.53 -1.65
C LYS A 31 12.80 5.19 -0.49
N PHE A 32 11.86 4.46 0.10
CA PHE A 32 11.20 4.83 1.35
C PHE A 32 11.30 3.69 2.36
N ASP A 33 11.35 4.03 3.66
CA ASP A 33 11.44 3.04 4.74
C ASP A 33 10.27 2.06 4.75
N LYS A 34 9.05 2.55 4.45
CA LYS A 34 7.81 1.76 4.41
C LYS A 34 7.16 1.88 3.04
N CYS A 35 7.72 1.17 2.05
CA CYS A 35 7.19 1.11 0.69
C CYS A 35 6.67 -0.30 0.36
N PHE A 36 5.38 -0.40 0.03
CA PHE A 36 4.78 -1.61 -0.48
C PHE A 36 4.65 -1.53 -1.99
N VAL A 37 5.28 -2.49 -2.66
CA VAL A 37 5.18 -2.60 -4.12
C VAL A 37 3.99 -3.47 -4.48
N ILE A 38 2.96 -2.87 -5.07
CA ILE A 38 1.71 -3.53 -5.47
C ILE A 38 1.55 -3.37 -7.00
N PRO A 39 1.53 -4.47 -7.77
CA PRO A 39 1.41 -4.42 -9.22
C PRO A 39 -0.06 -4.15 -9.64
N LEU A 40 -0.52 -2.93 -9.40
CA LEU A 40 -1.84 -2.43 -9.77
C LEU A 40 -1.70 -1.25 -10.74
N ASN A 41 -2.16 -1.42 -11.98
CA ASN A 41 -1.99 -0.42 -13.04
C ASN A 41 -2.67 0.92 -12.71
N ASN A 42 -3.82 0.88 -12.04
CA ASN A 42 -4.63 2.05 -11.70
C ASN A 42 -4.51 2.45 -10.22
N LEU A 43 -3.35 2.23 -9.61
CA LEU A 43 -3.10 2.56 -8.21
C LEU A 43 -3.46 4.03 -7.86
N LEU A 44 -3.12 4.97 -8.75
CA LEU A 44 -3.40 6.41 -8.56
C LEU A 44 -4.89 6.77 -8.67
N GLU A 45 -5.73 5.89 -9.21
CA GLU A 45 -7.18 6.10 -9.27
C GLU A 45 -7.88 5.84 -7.93
N ILE A 46 -7.21 5.17 -6.97
CA ILE A 46 -7.79 4.89 -5.65
C ILE A 46 -8.17 6.22 -4.98
N PRO A 47 -9.43 6.45 -4.59
CA PRO A 47 -9.86 7.73 -4.03
C PRO A 47 -9.14 8.10 -2.73
N LEU A 48 -9.03 9.41 -2.45
CA LEU A 48 -8.66 9.90 -1.13
C LEU A 48 -9.67 9.40 -0.08
N GLU A 49 -9.22 9.27 1.17
CA GLU A 49 -9.99 8.76 2.31
C GLU A 49 -10.43 7.29 2.18
N LYS A 50 -10.15 6.62 1.05
CA LYS A 50 -10.48 5.21 0.85
C LYS A 50 -9.67 4.34 1.79
N GLU A 51 -10.34 3.33 2.34
CA GLU A 51 -9.71 2.29 3.15
C GLU A 51 -9.25 1.13 2.26
N ILE A 52 -8.01 0.70 2.47
CA ILE A 52 -7.36 -0.46 1.84
C ILE A 52 -7.09 -1.48 2.95
N PHE A 53 -7.47 -2.72 2.70
CA PHE A 53 -7.29 -3.84 3.62
C PHE A 53 -6.20 -4.75 3.08
N VAL A 54 -5.22 -5.05 3.91
CA VAL A 54 -4.07 -5.89 3.58
C VAL A 54 -4.10 -7.11 4.50
N ASP A 55 -3.73 -8.27 3.96
CA ASP A 55 -3.64 -9.54 4.68
C ASP A 55 -4.94 -9.89 5.44
N ASP A 56 -6.03 -10.06 4.68
CA ASP A 56 -7.39 -10.34 5.20
C ASP A 56 -7.91 -9.34 6.25
N GLY A 57 -7.38 -8.10 6.22
CA GLY A 57 -7.79 -7.01 7.12
C GLY A 57 -6.94 -6.88 8.37
N CYS A 58 -5.87 -7.68 8.53
CA CYS A 58 -4.89 -7.52 9.60
C CYS A 58 -4.25 -6.13 9.62
N LEU A 59 -4.06 -5.53 8.44
CA LEU A 59 -3.60 -4.16 8.29
C LEU A 59 -4.64 -3.32 7.53
N LYS A 60 -4.99 -2.20 8.15
CA LYS A 60 -5.91 -1.22 7.59
C LYS A 60 -5.16 0.06 7.24
N LEU A 61 -5.28 0.49 5.99
CA LEU A 61 -4.63 1.70 5.48
C LEU A 61 -5.68 2.67 4.99
N LYS A 62 -5.50 3.96 5.28
CA LYS A 62 -6.32 5.04 4.73
C LYS A 62 -5.52 5.85 3.73
N VAL A 63 -6.05 6.05 2.53
CA VAL A 63 -5.42 6.92 1.52
C VAL A 63 -5.48 8.37 1.97
N THR A 64 -4.32 8.99 2.18
CA THR A 64 -4.18 10.37 2.67
C THR A 64 -3.65 11.32 1.60
N GLY A 65 -2.97 10.80 0.58
CA GLY A 65 -2.35 11.61 -0.45
C GLY A 65 -1.97 10.82 -1.69
N LYS A 66 -1.57 11.55 -2.73
CA LYS A 66 -1.10 10.98 -3.99
C LYS A 66 0.01 11.85 -4.54
N GLU A 67 1.02 11.20 -5.09
CA GLU A 67 2.11 11.82 -5.83
C GLU A 67 2.20 11.16 -7.20
N ASN A 68 3.01 11.71 -8.11
CA ASN A 68 3.05 11.33 -9.53
C ASN A 68 3.16 9.82 -9.78
N ASP A 69 3.78 9.07 -8.88
CA ASP A 69 4.10 7.64 -9.04
C ASP A 69 3.63 6.74 -7.89
N TYR A 70 2.99 7.28 -6.86
CA TYR A 70 2.64 6.53 -5.66
C TYR A 70 1.45 7.11 -4.89
N VAL A 71 0.85 6.27 -4.07
CA VAL A 71 -0.22 6.62 -3.14
C VAL A 71 0.36 6.68 -1.73
N VAL A 72 0.05 7.76 -1.01
CA VAL A 72 0.40 7.92 0.40
C VAL A 72 -0.76 7.41 1.23
N THR A 73 -0.45 6.55 2.20
CA THR A 73 -1.44 5.98 3.11
C THR A 73 -1.00 6.10 4.55
N LYS A 74 -1.97 6.05 5.46
CA LYS A 74 -1.75 6.01 6.91
C LYS A 74 -2.31 4.73 7.51
N ALA A 75 -1.53 4.04 8.33
CA ALA A 75 -2.00 2.90 9.11
C ALA A 75 -3.03 3.34 10.16
N LEU A 76 -4.14 2.61 10.23
CA LEU A 76 -5.24 2.80 11.18
C LEU A 76 -5.25 1.72 12.25
#